data_AF-A0A2V6CBR9-F1
#
_entry.id   AF-A0A2V6CBR9-F1
#
_cell.length_a   1.000
_cell.length_b   1.000
_cell.length_c   1.000
_cell.angle_alpha   90.00
_cell.angle_beta   90.00
_cell.angle_gamma   90.00
#
_symmetry.space_group_name_H-M   'P 1'
#
loop_
_entity.id
_entity.type
_entity.pdbx_description
1 polymer ?
#
loop_
_entity_poly.entity_id
_entity_poly.type
_entity_poly.pdbx_seq_one_letter_code
_entity_poly.pdbx_strand_id
1 'polypeptide(L)'
;MTQEDAEASEIFAEAKRKAENITPLFCYAVSPSAAEMIVDVAATLGISRVILGAPQRHALMNLLRGNVIREVSNSLPEEIDLLVYA
;
A
#
# COMPACT_ATOMS: atom_id res chain seq x y z
N MET A 1 -14.47 -6.93 6.27
CA MET A 1 -15.15 -7.49 5.08
C MET A 1 -14.11 -8.01 4.06
N THR A 2 -13.10 -8.78 4.47
CA THR A 2 -12.18 -9.48 3.55
C THR A 2 -12.54 -10.94 3.33
N GLN A 3 -13.63 -11.43 3.93
CA GLN A 3 -13.98 -12.87 3.94
C GLN A 3 -14.21 -13.45 2.53
N GLU A 4 -14.42 -12.61 1.52
CA GLU A 4 -14.60 -13.00 0.11
C GLU A 4 -13.27 -13.10 -0.66
N ASP A 5 -12.19 -12.51 -0.14
CA ASP A 5 -10.83 -12.60 -0.69
C ASP A 5 -9.92 -13.35 0.29
N ALA A 6 -9.70 -14.62 -0.01
CA ALA A 6 -8.88 -15.51 0.79
C ALA A 6 -7.40 -15.06 0.82
N GLU A 7 -6.87 -14.55 -0.30
CA GLU A 7 -5.49 -14.10 -0.41
C GLU A 7 -5.25 -12.85 0.44
N ALA A 8 -6.12 -11.84 0.33
CA ALA A 8 -6.06 -10.64 1.16
C ALA A 8 -6.20 -10.96 2.66
N SER A 9 -7.08 -11.91 3.00
CA SER A 9 -7.29 -12.34 4.39
C SER A 9 -6.04 -13.01 4.98
N GLU A 10 -5.32 -13.82 4.22
CA GLU A 10 -4.06 -14.43 4.65
C GLU A 10 -2.97 -13.38 4.90
N ILE A 11 -2.86 -12.38 4.02
CA ILE A 11 -1.91 -11.26 4.16
C ILE A 11 -2.21 -10.46 5.44
N PHE A 12 -3.47 -10.13 5.70
CA PHE A 12 -3.86 -9.39 6.91
C PHE A 12 -3.62 -10.19 8.19
N ALA A 13 -3.88 -11.50 8.16
CA ALA A 13 -3.60 -12.37 9.30
C ALA A 13 -2.10 -12.42 9.62
N GLU A 14 -1.23 -12.49 8.60
CA GLU A 14 0.22 -12.45 8.77
C GLU A 14 0.71 -11.10 9.29
N ALA A 15 0.23 -10.00 8.71
CA ALA A 15 0.57 -8.66 9.18
C ALA A 15 0.15 -8.45 10.65
N LYS A 16 -1.03 -8.96 11.05
CA LYS A 16 -1.49 -8.92 12.44
C LYS A 16 -0.60 -9.73 13.39
N ARG A 17 -0.09 -10.89 12.96
CA ARG A 17 0.85 -11.70 13.78
C ARG A 17 2.18 -10.99 14.00
N LYS A 18 2.65 -10.24 13.00
CA LYS A 18 3.91 -9.48 13.04
C LYS A 18 3.78 -8.12 13.71
N ALA A 19 2.57 -7.59 13.81
CA ALA A 19 2.29 -6.36 14.51
C ALA A 19 2.38 -6.64 16.03
N GLU A 20 3.58 -6.48 16.58
CA GLU A 20 3.88 -6.78 17.99
C GLU A 20 2.97 -5.97 18.95
N ASN A 21 3.28 -4.69 19.14
CA ASN A 21 2.60 -3.80 20.09
C ASN A 21 1.72 -2.76 19.40
N ILE A 22 1.56 -2.89 18.08
CA ILE A 22 0.83 -1.95 17.23
C ILE A 22 -0.46 -2.64 16.77
N THR A 23 -1.59 -1.96 16.88
CA THR A 23 -2.85 -2.45 16.30
C THR A 23 -3.03 -1.83 14.92
N PRO A 24 -2.71 -2.55 13.82
CA PRO A 24 -2.93 -2.03 12.48
C PRO A 24 -4.43 -1.91 12.19
N LEU A 25 -4.80 -0.79 11.56
CA LEU A 25 -6.09 -0.66 10.90
C LEU A 25 -5.95 -1.21 9.47
N PHE A 26 -6.62 -2.32 9.20
CA PHE A 26 -6.60 -2.92 7.88
C PHE A 26 -7.65 -2.28 6.97
N CYS A 27 -7.22 -1.84 5.79
CA CYS A 27 -8.08 -1.33 4.72
C CYS A 27 -7.98 -2.26 3.51
N TYR A 28 -9.13 -2.61 2.94
CA TYR A 28 -9.21 -3.41 1.72
C TYR A 28 -10.09 -2.69 0.71
N ALA A 29 -9.61 -2.60 -0.53
CA ALA A 29 -10.31 -2.01 -1.65
C ALA A 29 -9.91 -2.71 -2.95
N VAL A 30 -10.88 -2.94 -3.82
CA VAL A 30 -10.64 -3.40 -5.19
C VAL A 30 -10.69 -2.17 -6.09
N SER A 31 -9.58 -1.87 -6.75
CA SER A 31 -9.44 -0.70 -7.62
C SER A 31 -8.71 -1.08 -8.90
N PRO A 32 -9.06 -0.47 -10.05
CA PRO A 32 -8.27 -0.61 -11.28
C PRO A 32 -6.88 0.03 -11.18
N SER A 33 -6.66 0.94 -10.22
CA SER A 33 -5.37 1.59 -9.95
C SER A 33 -5.03 1.54 -8.46
N ALA A 34 -3.95 0.82 -8.13
CA ALA A 34 -3.44 0.77 -6.76
C ALA A 34 -2.86 2.12 -6.32
N ALA A 35 -2.18 2.83 -7.22
CA ALA A 35 -1.55 4.11 -6.92
C ALA A 35 -2.57 5.18 -6.57
N GLU A 36 -3.63 5.32 -7.38
CA GLU A 36 -4.73 6.25 -7.11
C GLU A 36 -5.40 5.95 -5.77
N MET A 37 -5.70 4.67 -5.50
CA MET A 37 -6.33 4.28 -4.23
C MET A 37 -5.46 4.58 -3.01
N ILE A 38 -4.13 4.40 -3.11
CA ILE A 38 -3.19 4.75 -2.03
C ILE A 38 -3.20 6.26 -1.77
N VAL A 39 -3.14 7.08 -2.83
CA VAL A 39 -3.13 8.55 -2.72
C VAL A 39 -4.45 9.05 -2.13
N ASP A 40 -5.59 8.56 -2.64
CA ASP A 40 -6.91 8.97 -2.17
C ASP A 40 -7.12 8.64 -0.69
N VAL A 41 -6.75 7.44 -0.26
CA VAL A 41 -6.86 7.02 1.14
C VAL A 41 -5.94 7.86 2.03
N ALA A 42 -4.70 8.12 1.60
CA ALA A 42 -3.76 8.93 2.36
C ALA A 42 -4.26 10.36 2.57
N ALA A 43 -4.77 10.99 1.51
CA ALA A 43 -5.35 12.32 1.57
C ALA A 43 -6.63 12.36 2.41
N THR A 44 -7.56 11.41 2.19
CA THR A 44 -8.86 11.35 2.88
C THR A 44 -8.71 11.14 4.38
N LEU A 45 -7.75 10.32 4.80
CA LEU A 45 -7.50 10.03 6.21
C LEU A 45 -6.54 11.01 6.89
N GLY A 46 -5.99 11.98 6.15
CA GLY A 46 -5.04 12.96 6.70
C GLY A 46 -3.77 12.31 7.23
N ILE A 47 -3.25 11.28 6.54
CA ILE A 47 -2.06 10.54 6.96
C ILE A 47 -0.82 11.42 6.74
N SER A 48 0.11 11.45 7.68
CA SER A 48 1.35 12.25 7.57
C SER A 48 2.45 11.59 6.73
N ARG A 49 2.35 10.27 6.49
CA ARG A 49 3.37 9.50 5.79
C ARG A 49 2.80 8.25 5.14
N VAL A 50 3.25 7.96 3.92
CA VAL A 50 3.07 6.68 3.22
C VAL A 50 4.39 5.93 3.22
N ILE A 51 4.35 4.64 3.57
CA ILE A 51 5.51 3.74 3.50
C ILE A 51 5.21 2.64 2.48
N LEU A 52 6.02 2.54 1.43
CA LEU A 52 5.91 1.50 0.40
C LEU A 52 7.12 0.57 0.42
N GLY A 53 6.86 -0.73 0.40
CA GLY A 53 7.91 -1.74 0.24
C GLY A 53 8.45 -1.78 -1.19
N ALA A 54 9.76 -1.85 -1.34
CA ALA A 54 10.40 -2.08 -2.62
C ALA A 54 10.22 -3.56 -3.04
N PRO A 55 9.98 -3.83 -4.33
CA PRO A 55 9.78 -5.20 -4.80
C PRO A 55 11.08 -6.01 -4.73
N GLN A 56 11.07 -7.16 -4.03
CA GLN A 56 12.29 -7.91 -3.74
C GLN A 56 12.85 -8.75 -4.91
N ARG A 57 12.07 -9.17 -5.93
CA ARG A 57 12.57 -10.15 -6.94
C ARG A 57 12.01 -10.07 -8.38
N HIS A 58 11.12 -9.13 -8.71
CA HIS A 58 10.39 -9.13 -9.99
C HIS A 58 10.42 -7.78 -10.74
N ALA A 59 11.61 -7.19 -10.89
CA ALA A 59 11.80 -5.90 -11.56
C ALA A 59 11.16 -5.82 -12.96
N LEU A 60 11.24 -6.89 -13.75
CA LEU A 60 10.69 -6.94 -15.11
C LEU A 60 9.14 -6.91 -15.13
N MET A 61 8.48 -7.58 -14.18
CA MET A 61 7.02 -7.56 -14.10
C MET A 61 6.47 -6.21 -13.63
N ASN A 62 7.21 -5.50 -12.78
CA ASN A 62 6.80 -4.18 -12.30
C ASN A 62 6.95 -3.10 -13.38
N LEU A 63 7.91 -3.24 -14.30
CA LEU A 63 7.99 -2.36 -15.47
C LEU A 63 6.77 -2.49 -16.38
N LEU A 64 6.24 -3.71 -16.55
CA LEU A 64 5.09 -3.98 -17.41
C LEU A 64 3.75 -3.48 -16.81
N ARG A 65 3.65 -3.38 -15.48
CA ARG A 65 2.42 -2.97 -14.78
C ARG A 65 2.37 -1.49 -14.39
N GLY A 66 3.38 -0.71 -14.76
CA GLY A 66 3.58 0.61 -14.18
C GLY A 66 4.24 0.52 -12.81
N ASN A 67 5.06 1.51 -12.48
CA ASN A 67 5.75 1.53 -11.20
C ASN A 67 4.87 2.28 -10.19
N VAL A 68 4.10 1.53 -9.40
CA VAL A 68 3.22 2.08 -8.35
C VAL A 68 3.93 3.07 -7.45
N ILE A 69 5.20 2.82 -7.09
CA ILE A 69 5.99 3.75 -6.27
C ILE A 69 6.17 5.10 -6.98
N ARG A 70 6.45 5.07 -8.28
CA ARG A 70 6.60 6.28 -9.10
C ARG A 70 5.28 7.01 -9.27
N GLU A 71 4.18 6.29 -9.47
CA GLU A 71 2.86 6.89 -9.62
C GLU A 71 2.40 7.55 -8.31
N VAL A 72 2.57 6.86 -7.17
CA VAL A 72 2.32 7.44 -5.85
C VAL A 72 3.21 8.66 -5.63
N SER A 73 4.51 8.58 -5.91
CA SER A 73 5.42 9.73 -5.71
C SER A 73 5.05 10.96 -6.52
N ASN A 74 4.41 10.79 -7.68
CA ASN A 74 4.01 11.89 -8.55
C ASN A 74 2.70 12.56 -8.11
N SER A 75 1.81 11.80 -7.47
CA SER A 75 0.44 12.23 -7.18
C SER A 75 0.18 12.50 -5.69
N LEU A 76 1.08 12.07 -4.81
CA LEU A 76 0.93 12.30 -3.38
C LEU A 76 1.07 13.81 -3.06
N PRO A 77 0.19 14.39 -2.22
CA PRO A 77 0.32 15.78 -1.76
C PRO A 77 1.68 16.06 -1.12
N GLU A 78 2.20 17.28 -1.29
CA GLU A 78 3.54 17.67 -0.82
C GLU A 78 3.69 17.58 0.71
N GLU A 79 2.60 17.63 1.46
CA GLU A 79 2.60 17.56 2.93
C GLU A 79 2.72 16.13 3.46
N ILE A 80 2.59 15.11 2.61
CA ILE A 80 2.64 13.70 3.00
C ILE A 80 3.98 13.12 2.58
N ASP A 81 4.79 12.71 3.57
CA ASP A 81 6.08 12.08 3.29
C ASP A 81 5.89 10.72 2.59
N LEU A 82 6.65 10.46 1.53
CA LEU A 82 6.78 9.12 0.95
C LEU A 82 8.12 8.49 1.36
N LEU A 83 8.07 7.35 2.07
CA LEU A 83 9.24 6.54 2.40
C LEU A 83 9.18 5.21 1.64
N VAL A 84 10.25 4.89 0.90
CA VAL A 84 10.42 3.59 0.24
C VAL A 84 11.40 2.74 1.04
N TYR A 85 10.99 1.54 1.44
CA TYR A 85 11.77 0.63 2.28
C TYR A 85 12.10 -0.67 1.53
N ALA A 86 13.37 -1.11 1.54
CA ALA A 86 13.88 -2.28 0.82
C ALA A 86 14.48 -3.34 1.74
#